data_AF-N1RS46-F1
#
_entry.id   AF-N1RS46-F1
#
_cell.length_a   1.000
_cell.length_b   1.000
_cell.length_c   1.000
_cell.angle_alpha   90.00
_cell.angle_beta   90.00
_cell.angle_gamma   90.00
#
_symmetry.space_group_name_H-M   'P 1'
#
loop_
_entity.id
_entity.type
_entity.pdbx_description
1 polymer ?
#
loop_
_entity_poly.entity_id
_entity_poly.type
_entity_poly.pdbx_seq_one_letter_code
_entity_poly.pdbx_strand_id
1 'polypeptide(L)'
;MRHLFAFEITAAAAHFFPTAHGQQLGFRYPYETMTLKLAEICHENCYNSLMELRPKIEAACNTDMDAVAFLYEDKIFPPTYMVDLLLLSFNIYCYRDRVTGKLCHLQLAEWRIHRGSGKALECEDCLLAPLGIELEAGISYNDEDASEFEEMTSSCNATGYDYTKPAPYATTLSTESWSTMVKGASAIPTP
;
A
#
# COMPACT_ATOMS: atom_id res chain seq x y z
N MET A 1 -18.04 18.21 18.65
CA MET A 1 -17.43 16.91 19.01
C MET A 1 -16.36 16.61 17.99
N ARG A 2 -15.07 16.75 18.37
CA ARG A 2 -13.91 16.49 17.51
C ARG A 2 -13.29 15.17 17.98
N HIS A 3 -13.29 14.16 17.12
CA HIS A 3 -12.61 12.89 17.38
C HIS A 3 -11.33 12.85 16.56
N LEU A 4 -10.21 13.23 17.18
CA LEU A 4 -8.87 13.05 16.64
C LEU A 4 -8.46 11.60 16.90
N PHE A 5 -8.44 10.76 15.87
CA PHE A 5 -7.84 9.44 15.93
C PHE A 5 -6.40 9.55 15.44
N ALA A 6 -5.45 9.58 16.37
CA ALA A 6 -4.04 9.35 16.07
C ALA A 6 -3.83 7.84 15.93
N PHE A 7 -3.67 7.36 14.69
CA PHE A 7 -3.15 6.03 14.43
C PHE A 7 -1.71 6.16 13.94
N GLU A 8 -0.76 5.68 14.73
CA GLU A 8 0.58 5.38 14.25
C GLU A 8 0.48 4.15 13.33
N ILE A 9 0.50 4.38 12.02
CA ILE A 9 0.69 3.32 11.03
C ILE A 9 2.16 3.40 10.61
N THR A 10 2.97 2.53 11.19
CA THR A 10 4.36 2.36 10.79
C THR A 10 4.37 1.88 9.33
N ALA A 11 4.92 2.69 8.44
CA ALA A 11 5.07 2.38 7.03
C ALA A 11 5.89 1.09 6.86
N ALA A 12 5.25 0.03 6.37
CA ALA A 12 5.89 -1.25 6.09
C ALA A 12 6.34 -1.37 4.62
N ALA A 13 6.76 -0.26 4.00
CA ALA A 13 7.19 -0.24 2.59
C ALA A 13 8.73 -0.27 2.39
N ALA A 14 9.54 -0.21 3.45
CA ALA A 14 10.99 -0.04 3.30
C ALA A 14 11.84 -1.35 3.23
N HIS A 15 11.26 -2.54 3.00
CA HIS A 15 12.01 -3.81 3.13
C HIS A 15 11.82 -4.84 2.01
N PHE A 16 11.54 -4.42 0.76
CA PHE A 16 11.42 -5.36 -0.37
C PHE A 16 12.58 -5.41 -1.37
N PHE A 17 13.68 -4.67 -1.15
CA PHE A 17 14.96 -4.96 -1.81
C PHE A 17 15.94 -5.66 -0.85
N PRO A 18 16.26 -6.95 -1.07
CA PRO A 18 17.29 -7.63 -0.29
C PRO A 18 18.66 -7.25 -0.85
N THR A 19 19.32 -6.26 -0.25
CA THR A 19 20.79 -6.33 -0.19
C THR A 19 21.13 -7.43 0.81
N ALA A 20 21.48 -8.59 0.27
CA ALA A 20 21.86 -9.75 1.04
C ALA A 20 23.02 -9.43 1.99
N HIS A 21 22.78 -9.50 3.30
CA HIS A 21 23.74 -9.95 4.31
C HIS A 21 22.95 -10.69 5.40
N GLY A 22 23.21 -12.00 5.53
CA GLY A 22 22.49 -12.86 6.46
C GLY A 22 22.73 -12.49 7.91
N GLN A 23 21.68 -12.55 8.73
CA GLN A 23 21.62 -13.31 9.98
C GLN A 23 20.22 -13.21 10.61
N GLN A 24 19.66 -14.39 10.88
CA GLN A 24 18.83 -14.72 12.03
C GLN A 24 17.88 -13.65 12.58
N LEU A 25 16.61 -13.71 12.16
CA LEU A 25 15.53 -13.75 13.14
C LEU A 25 14.69 -14.98 12.84
N GLY A 26 14.82 -15.99 13.69
CA GLY A 26 14.18 -17.31 13.59
C GLY A 26 12.67 -17.30 13.79
N PHE A 27 11.94 -16.36 13.19
CA PHE A 27 10.49 -16.46 13.07
C PHE A 27 10.16 -17.41 11.92
N ARG A 28 10.06 -18.70 12.25
CA ARG A 28 9.31 -19.65 11.44
C ARG A 28 7.83 -19.26 11.53
N TYR A 29 7.41 -18.27 10.75
CA TYR A 29 5.99 -17.96 10.60
C TYR A 29 5.30 -19.25 10.13
N PRO A 30 4.29 -19.75 10.85
CA PRO A 30 3.60 -20.97 10.42
C PRO A 30 2.92 -20.65 9.10
N TYR A 31 3.45 -21.19 8.01
CA TYR A 31 2.93 -21.04 6.64
C TYR A 31 1.41 -21.30 6.59
N GLU A 32 0.91 -22.26 7.38
CA GLU A 32 -0.51 -22.56 7.54
C GLU A 32 -1.33 -21.40 8.12
N THR A 33 -0.83 -20.70 9.14
CA THR A 33 -1.55 -19.56 9.75
C THR A 33 -1.61 -18.34 8.84
N MET A 34 -0.56 -18.12 8.04
CA MET A 34 -0.54 -17.05 7.03
C MET A 34 -1.48 -17.39 5.87
N THR A 35 -1.51 -18.65 5.44
CA THR A 35 -2.37 -19.14 4.36
C THR A 35 -3.85 -19.01 4.67
N LEU A 36 -4.26 -19.41 5.88
CA LEU A 36 -5.66 -19.31 6.33
C LEU A 36 -6.13 -17.85 6.38
N LYS A 37 -5.32 -16.95 6.96
CA LYS A 37 -5.68 -15.53 7.08
C LYS A 37 -5.71 -14.82 5.73
N LEU A 38 -4.79 -15.14 4.83
CA LEU A 38 -4.75 -14.51 3.51
C LEU A 38 -5.93 -14.97 2.66
N ALA A 39 -6.34 -16.24 2.74
CA ALA A 39 -7.53 -16.74 2.04
C ALA A 39 -8.83 -16.10 2.57
N GLU A 40 -8.92 -15.83 3.87
CA GLU A 40 -10.05 -15.12 4.47
C GLU A 40 -10.11 -13.64 4.05
N ILE A 41 -8.96 -12.96 3.97
CA ILE A 41 -8.88 -11.55 3.57
C ILE A 41 -9.08 -11.40 2.06
N CYS A 42 -8.47 -12.26 1.24
CA CYS A 42 -8.50 -12.21 -0.22
C CYS A 42 -9.78 -12.81 -0.81
N HIS A 43 -10.91 -12.37 -0.25
CA HIS A 43 -12.26 -12.70 -0.65
C HIS A 43 -12.94 -11.45 -1.25
N GLU A 44 -13.76 -11.64 -2.28
CA GLU A 44 -14.44 -10.54 -2.99
C GLU A 44 -15.25 -9.64 -2.05
N ASN A 45 -15.94 -10.22 -1.07
CA ASN A 45 -16.69 -9.50 -0.03
C ASN A 45 -15.85 -8.45 0.72
N CYS A 46 -14.57 -8.71 0.98
CA CYS A 46 -13.69 -7.75 1.66
C CYS A 46 -13.43 -6.54 0.75
N TYR A 47 -13.05 -6.80 -0.50
CA TYR A 47 -12.85 -5.77 -1.52
C TYR A 47 -14.12 -4.95 -1.77
N ASN A 48 -15.25 -5.61 -1.97
CA ASN A 48 -16.54 -4.96 -2.22
C ASN A 48 -16.97 -4.08 -1.05
N SER A 49 -16.74 -4.54 0.20
CA SER A 49 -17.04 -3.73 1.39
C SER A 49 -16.21 -2.45 1.44
N LEU A 50 -14.92 -2.51 1.07
CA LEU A 50 -14.05 -1.33 1.00
C LEU A 50 -14.48 -0.40 -0.15
N MET A 51 -14.78 -0.94 -1.32
CA MET A 51 -15.27 -0.18 -2.47
C MET A 51 -16.61 0.51 -2.20
N GLU A 52 -17.50 -0.10 -1.41
CA GLU A 52 -18.76 0.51 -0.97
C GLU A 52 -18.57 1.55 0.14
N LEU A 53 -17.56 1.38 0.99
CA LEU A 53 -17.27 2.31 2.09
C LEU A 53 -16.65 3.61 1.56
N ARG A 54 -15.75 3.52 0.58
CA ARG A 54 -15.04 4.66 0.00
C ARG A 54 -15.95 5.85 -0.38
N PRO A 55 -16.99 5.68 -1.24
CA PRO A 55 -17.87 6.80 -1.61
C PRO A 55 -18.76 7.28 -0.45
N LYS A 56 -19.03 6.45 0.56
CA LYS A 56 -19.78 6.87 1.76
C LYS A 56 -18.95 7.84 2.60
N ILE A 57 -17.64 7.60 2.73
CA ILE A 57 -16.72 8.54 3.39
C ILE A 57 -16.65 9.84 2.60
N GLU A 58 -16.46 9.74 1.29
CA GLU A 58 -16.37 10.92 0.41
C GLU A 58 -17.63 11.80 0.48
N ALA A 59 -18.82 11.19 0.58
CA ALA A 59 -20.08 11.92 0.72
C ALA A 59 -20.32 12.51 2.12
N ALA A 60 -19.72 11.93 3.17
CA ALA A 60 -19.94 12.34 4.55
C ALA A 60 -18.93 13.37 5.07
N CYS A 61 -17.71 13.37 4.52
CA CYS A 61 -16.60 14.18 5.00
C CYS A 61 -16.47 15.50 4.23
N ASN A 62 -16.13 16.56 4.94
CA ASN A 62 -15.67 17.81 4.33
C ASN A 62 -14.16 17.71 4.11
N THR A 63 -13.70 17.72 2.86
CA THR A 63 -12.29 17.56 2.51
C THR A 63 -11.35 18.61 3.10
N ASP A 64 -11.86 19.77 3.52
CA ASP A 64 -11.04 20.82 4.12
C ASP A 64 -10.94 20.67 5.65
N MET A 65 -11.91 20.00 6.29
CA MET A 65 -11.97 19.85 7.74
C MET A 65 -11.63 18.44 8.24
N ASP A 66 -11.99 17.42 7.46
CA ASP A 66 -11.91 16.00 7.82
C ASP A 66 -10.77 15.29 7.06
N ALA A 67 -9.84 16.07 6.49
CA ALA A 67 -8.64 15.55 5.86
C ALA A 67 -7.68 14.89 6.86
N VAL A 68 -6.87 13.96 6.36
CA VAL A 68 -5.82 13.31 7.13
C VAL A 68 -4.53 14.09 6.94
N ALA A 69 -4.03 14.73 8.01
CA ALA A 69 -2.79 15.51 7.96
C ALA A 69 -1.62 14.76 8.60
N PHE A 70 -0.54 14.55 7.84
CA PHE A 70 0.75 14.12 8.38
C PHE A 70 1.66 15.33 8.55
N LEU A 71 1.78 15.76 9.81
CA LEU A 71 2.52 16.98 10.18
C LEU A 71 4.04 16.87 10.02
N TYR A 72 4.61 15.68 9.88
CA TYR A 72 6.05 15.52 9.67
C TYR A 72 6.46 15.61 8.19
N GLU A 73 5.51 15.40 7.28
CA GLU A 73 5.74 15.39 5.83
C GLU A 73 5.09 16.59 5.12
N ASP A 74 4.47 17.49 5.88
CA ASP A 74 3.71 18.62 5.36
C ASP A 74 2.68 18.18 4.31
N LYS A 75 1.99 17.05 4.54
CA LYS A 75 1.01 16.49 3.60
C LYS A 75 -0.40 16.38 4.18
N ILE A 76 -1.36 16.79 3.37
CA ILE A 76 -2.80 16.61 3.56
C ILE A 76 -3.28 15.55 2.57
N PHE A 77 -3.94 14.53 3.09
CA PHE A 77 -4.55 13.46 2.32
C PHE A 77 -6.08 13.55 2.37
N PRO A 78 -6.77 13.01 1.36
CA PRO A 78 -8.22 12.94 1.36
C PRO A 78 -8.75 12.17 2.58
N PRO A 79 -10.00 12.43 3.01
CA PRO A 79 -10.65 11.63 4.06
C PRO A 79 -10.70 10.13 3.74
N THR A 80 -10.61 9.75 2.46
CA THR A 80 -10.57 8.36 2.00
C THR A 80 -9.22 7.67 2.21
N TYR A 81 -8.18 8.37 2.69
CA TYR A 81 -6.81 7.87 2.88
C TYR A 81 -6.75 6.44 3.43
N MET A 82 -7.46 6.17 4.52
CA MET A 82 -7.42 4.88 5.19
C MET A 82 -8.03 3.76 4.34
N VAL A 83 -9.14 4.03 3.65
CA VAL A 83 -9.78 3.03 2.79
C VAL A 83 -8.98 2.81 1.51
N ASP A 84 -8.40 3.87 0.95
CA ASP A 84 -7.56 3.79 -0.24
C ASP A 84 -6.27 3.00 0.04
N LEU A 85 -5.68 3.15 1.23
CA LEU A 85 -4.55 2.33 1.67
C LEU A 85 -4.93 0.85 1.82
N LEU A 86 -6.11 0.55 2.35
CA LEU A 86 -6.61 -0.83 2.48
C LEU A 86 -6.91 -1.45 1.12
N LEU A 87 -7.47 -0.69 0.18
CA LEU A 87 -7.71 -1.12 -1.19
C LEU A 87 -6.40 -1.42 -1.92
N LEU A 88 -5.41 -0.54 -1.80
CA LEU A 88 -4.07 -0.78 -2.34
C LEU A 88 -3.46 -2.06 -1.76
N SER A 89 -3.49 -2.19 -0.43
CA SER A 89 -2.99 -3.37 0.26
C SER A 89 -3.70 -4.64 -0.23
N PHE A 90 -5.01 -4.61 -0.40
CA PHE A 90 -5.76 -5.73 -0.96
C PHE A 90 -5.26 -6.07 -2.36
N ASN A 91 -5.13 -5.09 -3.26
CA ASN A 91 -4.71 -5.33 -4.64
C ASN A 91 -3.31 -5.96 -4.73
N ILE A 92 -2.40 -5.59 -3.82
CA ILE A 92 -1.04 -6.14 -3.74
C ILE A 92 -1.03 -7.54 -3.10
N TYR A 93 -1.54 -7.67 -1.87
CA TYR A 93 -1.43 -8.92 -1.11
C TYR A 93 -2.30 -10.04 -1.66
N CYS A 94 -3.42 -9.69 -2.29
CA CYS A 94 -4.33 -10.64 -2.92
C CYS A 94 -4.06 -10.85 -4.41
N TYR A 95 -2.99 -10.24 -4.93
CA TYR A 95 -2.56 -10.47 -6.30
C TYR A 95 -2.27 -11.96 -6.53
N ARG A 96 -2.74 -12.45 -7.68
CA ARG A 96 -2.55 -13.84 -8.11
C ARG A 96 -1.66 -13.86 -9.33
N ASP A 97 -0.67 -14.75 -9.27
CA ASP A 97 0.24 -14.99 -10.38
C ASP A 97 -0.54 -15.33 -11.66
N ARG A 98 -0.29 -14.60 -12.75
CA ARG A 98 -1.04 -14.75 -14.00
C ARG A 98 -0.93 -16.14 -14.63
N VAL A 99 0.15 -16.88 -14.34
CA VAL A 99 0.41 -18.19 -14.95
C VAL A 99 -0.21 -19.31 -14.14
N THR A 100 -0.05 -19.28 -12.81
CA THR A 100 -0.44 -20.37 -11.91
C THR A 100 -1.77 -20.11 -11.19
N GLY A 101 -2.24 -18.86 -11.14
CA GLY A 101 -3.44 -18.45 -10.39
C GLY A 101 -3.28 -18.49 -8.87
N LYS A 102 -2.09 -18.85 -8.36
CA LYS A 102 -1.81 -18.89 -6.93
C LYS A 102 -1.64 -17.47 -6.38
N LEU A 103 -2.00 -17.28 -5.11
CA LEU A 103 -1.69 -16.05 -4.40
C LEU A 103 -0.19 -15.85 -4.34
N CYS A 104 0.28 -14.69 -4.78
CA CYS A 104 1.69 -14.43 -4.91
C CYS A 104 2.43 -14.47 -3.58
N HIS A 105 1.80 -14.02 -2.50
CA HIS A 105 2.40 -14.10 -1.17
C HIS A 105 2.65 -15.56 -0.70
N LEU A 106 1.77 -16.50 -1.08
CA LEU A 106 1.94 -17.91 -0.78
C LEU A 106 3.00 -18.55 -1.68
N GLN A 107 3.01 -18.19 -2.97
CA GLN A 107 3.97 -18.67 -3.94
C GLN A 107 5.40 -18.21 -3.63
N LEU A 108 5.58 -16.93 -3.28
CA LEU A 108 6.87 -16.39 -2.82
C LEU A 108 7.34 -17.10 -1.53
N ALA A 109 6.43 -17.42 -0.62
CA ALA A 109 6.78 -18.18 0.58
C ALA A 109 7.19 -19.63 0.27
N GLU A 110 6.53 -20.31 -0.67
CA GLU A 110 6.96 -21.63 -1.17
C GLU A 110 8.36 -21.55 -1.79
N TRP A 111 8.63 -20.52 -2.60
CA TRP A 111 9.91 -20.35 -3.30
C TRP A 111 11.10 -20.08 -2.38
N ARG A 112 10.88 -19.62 -1.14
CA ARG A 112 11.93 -19.54 -0.12
C ARG A 112 12.45 -20.91 0.30
N ILE A 113 11.65 -21.96 0.12
CA ILE A 113 12.01 -23.34 0.47
C ILE A 113 12.47 -24.08 -0.77
N HIS A 114 11.65 -24.07 -1.82
CA HIS A 114 11.95 -24.73 -3.08
C HIS A 114 11.34 -23.95 -4.25
N ARG A 115 12.17 -23.58 -5.21
CA ARG A 115 11.76 -22.87 -6.42
C ARG A 115 12.10 -23.71 -7.64
N GLY A 116 11.07 -24.05 -8.42
CA GLY A 116 11.20 -24.77 -9.69
C GLY A 116 11.33 -23.87 -10.92
N SER A 117 11.24 -22.55 -10.76
CA SER A 117 11.44 -21.57 -11.83
C SER A 117 12.93 -21.26 -12.01
N GLY A 118 13.39 -21.22 -13.26
CA GLY A 118 14.74 -20.76 -13.63
C GLY A 118 14.84 -19.26 -13.91
N LYS A 119 13.75 -18.50 -13.78
CA LYS A 119 13.77 -17.04 -13.96
C LYS A 119 14.47 -16.37 -12.78
N ALA A 120 15.00 -15.17 -12.98
CA ALA A 120 15.39 -14.32 -11.86
C ALA A 120 14.14 -14.00 -11.01
N LEU A 121 14.29 -13.78 -9.70
CA LEU A 121 13.13 -13.65 -8.80
C LEU A 121 12.38 -12.35 -9.08
N GLU A 122 13.13 -11.27 -9.25
CA GLU A 122 12.70 -9.92 -9.66
C GLU A 122 11.93 -9.92 -10.98
N CYS A 123 12.14 -10.91 -11.84
CA CYS A 123 11.43 -11.05 -13.12
C CYS A 123 10.16 -11.90 -13.04
N GLU A 124 9.78 -12.35 -11.84
CA GLU A 124 8.53 -13.08 -11.64
C GLU A 124 7.34 -12.14 -11.56
N ASP A 125 6.20 -12.60 -12.08
CA ASP A 125 4.95 -11.85 -12.06
C ASP A 125 4.55 -11.42 -10.64
N CYS A 126 4.82 -12.30 -9.67
CA CYS A 126 4.59 -12.04 -8.26
C CYS A 126 5.44 -10.93 -7.62
N LEU A 127 6.44 -10.40 -8.32
CA LEU A 127 7.16 -9.20 -7.91
C LEU A 127 6.85 -8.01 -8.83
N LEU A 128 6.85 -8.22 -10.14
CA LEU A 128 6.63 -7.13 -11.10
C LEU A 128 5.21 -6.54 -11.03
N ALA A 129 4.17 -7.37 -10.95
CA ALA A 129 2.80 -6.84 -10.99
C ALA A 129 2.41 -6.05 -9.74
N PRO A 130 2.73 -6.49 -8.51
CA PRO A 130 2.53 -5.66 -7.32
C PRO A 130 3.16 -4.27 -7.39
N LEU A 131 4.37 -4.15 -7.94
CA LEU A 131 5.05 -2.86 -8.10
C LEU A 131 4.31 -1.97 -9.12
N GLY A 132 3.83 -2.54 -10.23
CA GLY A 132 2.96 -1.82 -11.16
C GLY A 132 1.67 -1.31 -10.51
N ILE A 133 1.05 -2.11 -9.63
CA ILE A 133 -0.14 -1.72 -8.86
C ILE A 133 0.16 -0.56 -7.90
N GLU A 134 1.33 -0.58 -7.23
CA GLU A 134 1.77 0.52 -6.37
C GLU A 134 2.00 1.81 -7.15
N LEU A 135 2.58 1.72 -8.34
CA LEU A 135 2.82 2.90 -9.18
C LEU A 135 1.55 3.46 -9.82
N GLU A 136 0.57 2.63 -10.13
CA GLU A 136 -0.74 3.12 -10.59
C GLU A 136 -1.54 3.79 -9.46
N ALA A 137 -1.26 3.43 -8.21
CA ALA A 137 -1.93 4.00 -7.05
C ALA A 137 -1.27 5.32 -6.61
N GLY A 138 -1.99 6.44 -6.79
CA GLY A 138 -1.48 7.77 -6.43
C GLY A 138 -1.03 7.93 -4.97
N ILE A 139 -1.56 7.11 -4.05
CA ILE A 139 -1.18 7.10 -2.63
C ILE A 139 0.25 6.58 -2.39
N SER A 140 0.76 5.70 -3.25
CA SER A 140 2.09 5.08 -3.14
C SER A 140 3.07 5.55 -4.22
N TYR A 141 2.59 6.19 -5.28
CA TYR A 141 3.44 6.65 -6.38
C TYR A 141 4.55 7.57 -5.90
N ASN A 142 5.78 7.27 -6.34
CA ASN A 142 6.90 8.17 -6.31
C ASN A 142 7.77 7.96 -7.56
N ASP A 143 8.51 9.00 -7.96
CA ASP A 143 9.28 8.99 -9.21
C ASP A 143 10.54 8.10 -9.14
N GLU A 144 11.03 7.77 -7.94
CA GLU A 144 12.21 6.91 -7.75
C GLU A 144 11.84 5.44 -8.03
N ASP A 145 10.80 4.93 -7.37
CA ASP A 145 10.26 3.59 -7.60
C ASP A 145 9.80 3.41 -9.06
N ALA A 146 9.25 4.47 -9.68
CA ALA A 146 8.88 4.46 -11.08
C ALA A 146 10.10 4.20 -11.99
N SER A 147 11.22 4.88 -11.72
CA SER A 147 12.48 4.69 -12.45
C SER A 147 13.07 3.30 -12.23
N GLU A 148 13.10 2.82 -10.98
CA GLU A 148 13.58 1.47 -10.66
C GLU A 148 12.73 0.39 -11.35
N PHE A 149 11.42 0.59 -11.41
CA PHE A 149 10.50 -0.33 -12.07
C PHE A 149 10.72 -0.37 -13.59
N GLU A 150 10.94 0.77 -14.23
CA GLU A 150 11.30 0.84 -15.66
C GLU A 150 12.61 0.10 -15.96
N GLU A 151 13.65 0.31 -15.13
CA GLU A 151 14.92 -0.40 -15.28
C GLU A 151 14.76 -1.91 -15.10
N MET A 152 14.03 -2.32 -14.07
CA MET A 152 13.82 -3.74 -13.76
C MET A 152 12.98 -4.43 -14.84
N THR A 153 11.86 -3.85 -15.27
CA THR A 153 11.02 -4.43 -16.35
C THR A 153 11.79 -4.54 -17.66
N SER A 154 12.61 -3.55 -17.99
CA SER A 154 13.53 -3.57 -19.13
C SER A 154 14.57 -4.70 -19.01
N SER A 155 15.23 -4.84 -17.85
CA SER A 155 16.22 -5.90 -17.60
C SER A 155 15.63 -7.31 -17.71
N CYS A 156 14.35 -7.46 -17.35
CA CYS A 156 13.60 -8.70 -17.43
C CYS A 156 13.00 -8.96 -18.82
N ASN A 157 13.13 -8.01 -19.76
CA ASN A 157 12.43 -8.01 -21.05
C ASN A 157 10.93 -8.31 -20.88
N ALA A 158 10.36 -7.73 -19.83
CA ALA A 158 9.00 -7.98 -19.37
C ALA A 158 8.01 -7.08 -20.11
N THR A 159 6.81 -7.59 -20.40
CA THR A 159 5.73 -6.85 -21.08
C THR A 159 4.41 -7.01 -20.35
N GLY A 160 3.48 -6.08 -20.56
CA GLY A 160 2.17 -6.11 -19.89
C GLY A 160 2.24 -5.73 -18.41
N TYR A 161 3.13 -4.80 -18.08
CA TYR A 161 3.29 -4.17 -16.76
C TYR A 161 3.21 -2.64 -16.86
N ASP A 162 2.65 -2.12 -17.95
CA ASP A 162 2.44 -0.69 -18.15
C ASP A 162 1.46 -0.16 -17.09
N TYR A 163 1.74 1.03 -16.56
CA TYR A 163 0.86 1.72 -15.62
C TYR A 163 0.67 3.17 -16.07
N THR A 164 -0.41 3.80 -15.62
CA THR A 164 -0.63 5.24 -15.87
C THR A 164 -0.15 6.03 -14.67
N LYS A 165 0.73 7.02 -14.89
CA LYS A 165 1.15 7.94 -13.82
C LYS A 165 -0.08 8.63 -13.20
N PRO A 166 -0.35 8.46 -11.90
CA PRO A 166 -1.53 9.02 -11.26
C PRO A 166 -1.39 10.52 -11.03
N ALA A 167 -2.53 11.19 -10.83
CA ALA A 167 -2.54 12.55 -10.32
C ALA A 167 -2.01 12.58 -8.87
N PRO A 168 -1.44 13.72 -8.41
CA PRO A 168 -1.00 13.84 -7.02
C PRO A 168 -2.14 13.53 -6.04
N TYR A 169 -1.88 12.59 -5.13
CA TYR A 169 -2.88 12.14 -4.15
C TYR A 169 -2.92 12.97 -2.88
N ALA A 170 -1.81 13.64 -2.54
CA ALA A 170 -1.70 14.51 -1.38
C ALA A 170 -1.44 15.95 -1.80
N THR A 171 -1.89 16.89 -0.98
CA THR A 171 -1.59 18.33 -1.12
C THR A 171 -0.61 18.76 -0.03
N THR A 172 0.27 19.71 -0.33
CA THR A 172 1.21 20.25 0.65
C THR A 172 0.50 21.14 1.68
N LEU A 173 0.75 20.94 2.97
CA LEU A 173 0.35 21.84 4.05
C LEU A 173 1.07 23.18 3.91
N SER A 174 0.30 24.26 3.87
CA SER A 174 0.87 25.60 4.06
C SER A 174 1.08 25.89 5.55
N THR A 175 2.05 26.76 5.85
CA THR A 175 2.34 27.24 7.22
C THR A 175 1.11 27.88 7.89
N GLU A 176 0.23 28.51 7.10
CA GLU A 176 -1.03 29.09 7.56
C GLU A 176 -2.06 28.02 7.95
N SER A 177 -2.15 26.95 7.14
CA SER A 177 -3.02 25.80 7.43
C SER A 177 -2.60 25.11 8.73
N TRP A 178 -1.30 24.95 8.94
CA TRP A 178 -0.72 24.38 10.15
C TRP A 178 -1.10 25.16 11.41
N SER A 179 -0.96 26.49 11.36
CA SER A 179 -1.29 27.38 12.46
C SER A 179 -2.77 27.28 12.85
N THR A 180 -3.64 27.06 11.87
CA THR A 180 -5.09 26.90 12.07
C THR A 180 -5.43 25.54 12.68
N MET A 181 -4.81 24.46 12.18
CA MET A 181 -5.03 23.10 12.70
C MET A 181 -4.54 22.95 14.15
N VAL A 182 -3.36 23.49 14.48
CA VAL A 182 -2.80 23.45 15.85
C VAL A 182 -3.69 24.23 16.83
N LYS A 183 -4.17 25.42 16.45
CA LYS A 183 -5.10 26.20 17.28
C LYS A 183 -6.41 25.45 17.51
N GLY A 184 -6.93 24.78 16.48
CA GLY A 184 -8.14 23.97 16.58
C GLY A 184 -7.97 22.71 17.44
N ALA A 185 -6.81 22.05 17.38
CA ALA A 185 -6.52 20.87 18.21
C ALA A 185 -6.28 21.22 19.68
N SER A 186 -5.77 22.43 19.96
CA SER A 186 -5.55 22.94 21.32
C SER A 186 -6.82 23.45 22.00
N ALA A 187 -7.92 23.62 21.26
CA ALA A 187 -9.21 23.97 21.84
C ALA A 187 -9.77 22.75 22.64
N ILE A 188 -9.66 22.82 23.96
CA ILE A 188 -10.27 21.86 24.89
C ILE A 188 -11.77 21.75 24.55
N PRO A 189 -12.33 20.54 24.35
CA PRO A 189 -13.76 20.40 24.15
C PRO A 189 -14.47 20.92 25.40
N THR A 190 -15.25 21.99 25.26
CA THR A 190 -16.10 22.46 26.35
C THR A 190 -17.23 21.43 26.53
N PRO A 191 -17.49 20.97 27.77
CA PRO A 191 -18.51 19.96 28.06
C PRO A 191 -19.93 20.43 27.70
#